data_AF-A0A917VVM0-F1
#
_entry.id   AF-A0A917VVM0-F1
#
_cell.length_a   1.000
_cell.length_b   1.000
_cell.length_c   1.000
_cell.angle_alpha   90.00
_cell.angle_beta   90.00
_cell.angle_gamma   90.00
#
_symmetry.space_group_name_H-M   'P 1'
#
loop_
_entity.id
_entity.type
_entity.pdbx_description
1 polymer ?
#
loop_
_entity_poly.entity_id
_entity_poly.type
_entity_poly.pdbx_seq_one_letter_code
_entity_poly.pdbx_strand_id
1 'polypeptide(L)'
;MDSETEPERQGGPQTRLDADTWAAAVDMYRNRYSFIAVGPRVHEDWLPDVAAVMQREVTDPRGWRCRDSEQGEEELEEDAAFPFRVPPADEAGAAEWRSRLFEIPRSAVVRLLVMLATDGMEVSRQYGFADRRMGMEEHAQVILSRFPEGSQFFTNTRHDGGHPDFYEKVTGCWPMSQYAWDFGLLAVSREEVGLIWSFDAS
;
A
#
# COMPACT_ATOMS: atom_id res chain seq x y z
N MET A 1 -34.95 -7.95 -48.20
CA MET A 1 -34.15 -6.88 -47.55
C MET A 1 -34.05 -7.30 -46.11
N ASP A 2 -33.11 -8.19 -45.88
CA ASP A 2 -32.76 -8.73 -44.57
C ASP A 2 -32.06 -7.62 -43.79
N SER A 3 -32.54 -7.37 -42.58
CA SER A 3 -31.84 -6.55 -41.60
C SER A 3 -31.62 -7.45 -40.40
N GLU A 4 -30.53 -8.20 -40.46
CA GLU A 4 -29.94 -8.87 -39.30
C GLU A 4 -29.42 -7.80 -38.35
N THR A 5 -30.11 -7.64 -37.23
CA THR A 5 -29.61 -6.87 -36.09
C THR A 5 -28.53 -7.72 -35.41
N GLU A 6 -27.27 -7.33 -35.56
CA GLU A 6 -26.15 -7.88 -34.79
C GLU A 6 -26.43 -7.74 -33.28
N PRO A 7 -26.20 -8.78 -32.46
CA PRO A 7 -26.30 -8.63 -31.02
C PRO A 7 -25.06 -7.89 -30.49
N GLU A 8 -25.32 -6.89 -29.64
CA GLU A 8 -24.32 -6.17 -28.88
C GLU A 8 -23.37 -7.13 -28.17
N ARG A 9 -22.05 -6.90 -28.36
CA ARG A 9 -21.01 -7.60 -27.62
C ARG A 9 -21.21 -7.30 -26.13
N GLN A 10 -21.65 -8.32 -25.40
CA GLN A 10 -21.70 -8.33 -23.95
C GLN A 10 -20.30 -7.98 -23.41
N GLY A 11 -20.22 -6.88 -22.66
CA GLY A 11 -19.04 -6.57 -21.87
C GLY A 11 -18.74 -7.75 -20.94
N GLY A 12 -17.50 -8.25 -20.99
CA GLY A 12 -17.05 -9.26 -20.04
C GLY A 12 -17.25 -8.79 -18.61
N PRO A 13 -17.39 -9.71 -17.63
CA PRO A 13 -17.61 -9.33 -16.25
C PRO A 13 -16.46 -8.44 -15.79
N GLN A 14 -16.75 -7.15 -15.57
CA GLN A 14 -15.90 -6.33 -14.73
C GLN A 14 -15.99 -6.94 -13.33
N THR A 15 -15.03 -7.79 -12.98
CA THR A 15 -14.98 -8.40 -11.65
C THR A 15 -14.88 -7.28 -10.64
N ARG A 16 -16.02 -6.98 -10.00
CA ARG A 16 -16.12 -5.98 -8.95
C ARG A 16 -15.25 -6.47 -7.80
N LEU A 17 -14.28 -5.66 -7.39
CA LEU A 17 -13.48 -5.94 -6.21
C LEU A 17 -14.40 -6.15 -5.00
N ASP A 18 -14.25 -7.29 -4.33
CA ASP A 18 -15.02 -7.68 -3.14
C ASP A 18 -14.12 -7.98 -1.94
N ALA A 19 -14.75 -8.16 -0.77
CA ALA A 19 -14.07 -8.34 0.50
C ALA A 19 -13.19 -9.60 0.55
N ASP A 20 -13.64 -10.70 -0.07
CA ASP A 20 -12.93 -11.98 -0.06
C ASP A 20 -11.70 -11.94 -0.96
N THR A 21 -11.83 -11.36 -2.16
CA THR A 21 -10.71 -11.16 -3.09
C THR A 21 -9.67 -10.22 -2.48
N TRP A 22 -10.12 -9.14 -1.84
CA TRP A 22 -9.25 -8.24 -1.08
C TRP A 22 -8.52 -8.98 0.05
N ALA A 23 -9.24 -9.74 0.88
CA ALA A 23 -8.66 -10.47 2.00
C ALA A 23 -7.61 -11.49 1.53
N ALA A 24 -7.87 -12.21 0.43
CA ALA A 24 -6.90 -13.13 -0.16
C ALA A 24 -5.63 -12.41 -0.65
N ALA A 25 -5.77 -11.21 -1.24
CA ALA A 25 -4.63 -10.43 -1.67
C ALA A 25 -3.80 -9.87 -0.49
N VAL A 26 -4.45 -9.40 0.57
CA VAL A 26 -3.80 -8.97 1.81
C VAL A 26 -3.08 -10.13 2.51
N ASP A 27 -3.58 -11.37 2.37
CA ASP A 27 -2.94 -12.56 2.93
C ASP A 27 -1.56 -12.88 2.32
N MET A 28 -1.21 -12.27 1.17
CA MET A 28 0.15 -12.33 0.63
C MET A 28 1.22 -11.89 1.65
N TYR A 29 0.87 -11.01 2.59
CA TYR A 29 1.76 -10.47 3.61
C TYR A 29 1.73 -11.27 4.93
N ARG A 30 1.07 -12.44 4.98
CA ARG A 30 0.83 -13.16 6.24
C ARG A 30 2.08 -13.50 7.07
N ASN A 31 3.22 -13.64 6.41
CA ASN A 31 4.51 -13.98 7.01
C ASN A 31 5.43 -12.76 7.14
N ARG A 32 4.91 -11.56 6.92
CA ARG A 32 5.65 -10.29 7.07
C ARG A 32 5.12 -9.56 8.31
N TYR A 33 6.04 -8.88 8.98
CA TYR A 33 5.67 -7.89 9.98
C TYR A 33 5.27 -6.63 9.22
N SER A 34 3.96 -6.36 9.18
CA SER A 34 3.38 -5.44 8.19
C SER A 34 2.12 -4.76 8.72
N PHE A 35 1.87 -3.56 8.21
CA PHE A 35 0.66 -2.79 8.46
C PHE A 35 -0.05 -2.49 7.13
N ILE A 36 -1.29 -2.94 6.99
CA ILE A 36 -2.14 -2.79 5.81
C ILE A 36 -3.49 -2.30 6.29
N ALA A 37 -3.74 -1.00 6.12
CA ALA A 37 -4.99 -0.37 6.51
C ALA A 37 -5.42 0.65 5.47
N VAL A 38 -6.73 0.85 5.36
CA VAL A 38 -7.32 1.89 4.52
C VAL A 38 -8.29 2.69 5.37
N GLY A 39 -8.25 4.01 5.24
CA GLY A 39 -9.18 4.93 5.88
C GLY A 39 -9.91 5.80 4.87
N PRO A 40 -11.01 6.46 5.28
CA PRO A 40 -11.66 7.47 4.45
C PRO A 40 -10.75 8.68 4.27
N ARG A 41 -10.80 9.30 3.09
CA ARG A 41 -10.23 10.62 2.86
C ARG A 41 -11.33 11.66 2.98
N VAL A 42 -11.28 12.47 4.03
CA VAL A 42 -12.28 13.52 4.29
C VAL A 42 -11.70 14.93 4.16
N HIS A 43 -10.39 15.04 4.03
CA HIS A 43 -9.69 16.31 3.90
C HIS A 43 -9.13 16.52 2.49
N GLU A 44 -9.08 17.78 2.05
CA GLU A 44 -8.43 18.14 0.78
C GLU A 44 -6.92 17.89 0.85
N ASP A 45 -6.29 18.34 1.94
CA ASP A 45 -4.97 17.86 2.33
C ASP A 45 -5.12 16.46 2.95
N TRP A 46 -4.53 15.44 2.33
CA TRP A 46 -4.66 14.05 2.76
C TRP A 46 -3.84 13.71 4.02
N LEU A 47 -2.93 14.59 4.47
CA LEU A 47 -2.01 14.26 5.54
C LEU A 47 -2.70 13.98 6.90
N PRO A 48 -3.73 14.74 7.33
CA PRO A 48 -4.50 14.40 8.52
C PRO A 48 -5.20 13.03 8.41
N ASP A 49 -5.68 12.66 7.22
CA ASP A 49 -6.31 11.36 7.00
C ASP A 49 -5.28 10.22 7.15
N VAL A 50 -4.06 10.42 6.64
CA VAL A 50 -2.95 9.47 6.85
C VAL A 50 -2.58 9.35 8.32
N ALA A 51 -2.51 10.47 9.06
CA ALA A 51 -2.24 10.47 10.49
C ALA A 51 -3.29 9.66 11.26
N ALA A 52 -4.57 9.81 10.91
CA ALA A 52 -5.68 9.09 11.52
C ALA A 52 -5.61 7.57 11.24
N VAL A 53 -5.19 7.16 10.04
CA VAL A 53 -4.95 5.74 9.74
C VAL A 53 -3.77 5.19 10.55
N MET A 54 -2.65 5.92 10.63
CA MET A 54 -1.48 5.50 11.43
C MET A 54 -1.84 5.32 12.91
N GLN A 55 -2.70 6.19 13.45
CA GLN A 55 -3.19 6.15 14.83
C GLN A 55 -4.38 5.20 15.05
N ARG A 56 -4.85 4.50 14.01
CA ARG A 56 -6.00 3.59 14.07
C ARG A 56 -7.29 4.28 14.54
N GLU A 57 -7.41 5.59 14.34
CA GLU A 57 -8.59 6.38 14.73
C GLU A 57 -9.77 6.18 13.77
N VAL A 58 -9.50 5.64 12.59
CA VAL A 58 -10.49 5.40 11.53
C VAL A 58 -10.53 3.92 11.17
N THR A 59 -11.71 3.49 10.72
CA THR A 59 -11.92 2.13 10.20
C THR A 59 -11.97 2.14 8.68
N ASP A 60 -11.78 0.96 8.09
CA ASP A 60 -11.95 0.77 6.66
C ASP A 60 -13.37 1.16 6.22
N PRO A 61 -13.55 2.12 5.30
CA PRO A 61 -14.87 2.62 4.90
C PRO A 61 -15.74 1.56 4.21
N ARG A 62 -15.13 0.46 3.73
CA ARG A 62 -15.82 -0.70 3.14
C ARG A 62 -15.97 -1.86 4.13
N GLY A 63 -15.41 -1.73 5.34
CA GLY A 63 -15.39 -2.78 6.36
C GLY A 63 -14.56 -4.00 5.96
N TRP A 64 -13.61 -3.85 5.04
CA TRP A 64 -12.81 -4.96 4.54
C TRP A 64 -11.63 -5.28 5.46
N ARG A 65 -11.12 -6.51 5.35
CA ARG A 65 -10.04 -7.02 6.21
C ARG A 65 -8.78 -6.18 6.07
N CYS A 66 -8.30 -5.65 7.19
CA CYS A 66 -6.98 -5.04 7.32
C CYS A 66 -5.98 -6.06 7.88
N ARG A 67 -4.69 -5.71 7.88
CA ARG A 67 -3.64 -6.46 8.58
C ARG A 67 -2.84 -5.49 9.43
N ASP A 68 -2.67 -5.82 10.70
CA ASP A 68 -1.88 -5.02 11.62
C ASP A 68 -1.10 -5.98 12.51
N SER A 69 0.20 -6.06 12.29
CA SER A 69 1.07 -6.94 13.07
C SER A 69 1.28 -6.47 14.51
N GLU A 70 0.99 -5.20 14.82
CA GLU A 70 1.12 -4.64 16.17
C GLU A 70 -0.14 -4.89 17.02
N GLN A 71 -1.23 -5.35 16.40
CA GLN A 71 -2.50 -5.47 17.10
C GLN A 71 -2.39 -6.42 18.31
N GLY A 72 -2.52 -5.86 19.52
CA GLY A 72 -2.43 -6.59 20.78
C GLY A 72 -1.08 -6.50 21.49
N GLU A 73 -0.11 -5.75 20.94
CA GLU A 73 1.15 -5.42 21.59
C GLU A 73 0.97 -4.31 22.64
N GLU A 74 1.78 -4.32 23.69
CA GLU A 74 1.71 -3.39 24.83
C GLU A 74 2.01 -1.95 24.39
N GLU A 75 2.90 -1.78 23.40
CA GLU A 75 3.30 -0.47 22.89
C GLU A 75 2.13 0.31 22.26
N LEU A 76 1.10 -0.37 21.75
CA LEU A 76 -0.12 0.30 21.26
C LEU A 76 -0.97 0.88 22.39
N GLU A 77 -0.88 0.34 23.61
CA GLU A 77 -1.56 0.91 24.77
C GLU A 77 -0.92 2.24 25.19
N GLU A 78 0.39 2.39 24.97
CA GLU A 78 1.15 3.61 25.25
C GLU A 78 1.10 4.63 24.11
N ASP A 79 1.20 4.17 22.86
CA ASP A 79 1.18 4.98 21.65
C ASP A 79 0.33 4.32 20.54
N ALA A 80 -0.86 4.84 20.31
CA ALA A 80 -1.78 4.33 19.28
C ALA A 80 -1.20 4.39 17.85
N ALA A 81 -0.18 5.23 17.62
CA ALA A 81 0.49 5.34 16.33
C ALA A 81 1.57 4.28 16.10
N PHE A 82 1.95 3.51 17.11
CA PHE A 82 3.06 2.57 17.01
C PHE A 82 2.89 1.63 15.79
N PRO A 83 3.94 1.45 14.96
CA PRO A 83 5.32 1.90 15.13
C PRO A 83 5.63 3.22 14.37
N PHE A 84 4.62 3.92 13.86
CA PHE A 84 4.78 5.05 12.94
C PHE A 84 5.23 6.33 13.64
N ARG A 85 6.02 7.13 12.92
CA ARG A 85 6.25 8.54 13.23
C ARG A 85 5.15 9.35 12.53
N VAL A 86 4.12 9.71 13.29
CA VAL A 86 2.97 10.49 12.79
C VAL A 86 3.46 11.83 12.21
N PRO A 87 2.90 12.31 11.09
CA PRO A 87 3.20 13.63 10.58
C PRO A 87 2.89 14.73 11.61
N PRO A 88 3.81 15.69 11.84
CA PRO A 88 3.55 16.83 12.71
C PRO A 88 2.40 17.70 12.22
N ALA A 89 1.69 18.35 13.16
CA ALA A 89 0.57 19.24 12.85
C ALA A 89 1.02 20.63 12.34
N ASP A 90 2.26 21.03 12.62
CA ASP A 90 2.81 22.30 12.12
C ASP A 90 3.26 22.18 10.66
N GLU A 91 3.15 23.28 9.91
CA GLU A 91 3.40 23.31 8.47
C GLU A 91 4.83 22.88 8.10
N ALA A 92 5.82 23.30 8.89
CA ALA A 92 7.22 22.98 8.62
C ALA A 92 7.51 21.49 8.82
N GLY A 93 7.07 20.92 9.94
CA GLY A 93 7.18 19.50 10.22
C GLY A 93 6.40 18.64 9.23
N ALA A 94 5.20 19.07 8.84
CA ALA A 94 4.40 18.41 7.81
C ALA A 94 5.09 18.42 6.43
N ALA A 95 5.75 19.51 6.07
CA ALA A 95 6.53 19.61 4.84
C ALA A 95 7.78 18.70 4.88
N GLU A 96 8.50 18.69 6.01
CA GLU A 96 9.64 17.79 6.21
C GLU A 96 9.22 16.33 6.12
N TRP A 97 8.13 15.96 6.77
CA TRP A 97 7.59 14.60 6.73
C TRP A 97 7.24 14.17 5.29
N ARG A 98 6.56 15.04 4.52
CA ARG A 98 6.25 14.77 3.11
C ARG A 98 7.50 14.66 2.24
N SER A 99 8.57 15.39 2.55
CA SER A 99 9.83 15.34 1.78
C SER A 99 10.52 13.96 1.83
N ARG A 100 10.12 13.10 2.77
CA ARG A 100 10.59 11.71 2.91
C ARG A 100 9.82 10.74 2.01
N LEU A 101 8.75 11.21 1.37
CA LEU A 101 7.93 10.44 0.45
C LEU A 101 8.23 10.83 -1.00
N PHE A 102 8.38 9.82 -1.85
CA PHE A 102 8.60 9.96 -3.28
C PHE A 102 7.35 9.51 -4.03
N GLU A 103 6.80 10.38 -4.87
CA GLU A 103 5.70 10.03 -5.76
C GLU A 103 6.18 9.05 -6.83
N ILE A 104 5.41 7.99 -7.06
CA ILE A 104 5.70 6.94 -8.04
C ILE A 104 4.55 6.76 -9.03
N PRO A 105 4.86 6.40 -10.29
CA PRO A 105 3.81 6.10 -11.25
C PRO A 105 3.07 4.83 -10.86
N ARG A 106 1.76 4.79 -11.18
CA ARG A 106 0.90 3.61 -10.97
C ARG A 106 1.51 2.30 -11.53
N SER A 107 2.24 2.38 -12.64
CA SER A 107 2.90 1.23 -13.26
C SER A 107 3.99 0.58 -12.40
N ALA A 108 4.56 1.30 -11.44
CA ALA A 108 5.57 0.77 -10.51
C ALA A 108 4.96 0.14 -9.26
N VAL A 109 3.70 0.45 -8.93
CA VAL A 109 3.05 0.07 -7.66
C VAL A 109 2.95 -1.43 -7.47
N VAL A 110 2.63 -2.19 -8.53
CA VAL A 110 2.54 -3.66 -8.45
C VAL A 110 3.86 -4.27 -7.99
N ARG A 111 4.98 -3.81 -8.55
CA ARG A 111 6.30 -4.32 -8.18
C ARG A 111 6.68 -3.92 -6.75
N LEU A 112 6.33 -2.70 -6.32
CA LEU A 112 6.51 -2.28 -4.94
C LEU A 112 5.74 -3.19 -3.97
N LEU A 113 4.44 -3.40 -4.21
CA LEU A 113 3.61 -4.27 -3.38
C LEU A 113 4.19 -5.69 -3.28
N VAL A 114 4.68 -6.24 -4.40
CA VAL A 114 5.34 -7.55 -4.39
C VAL A 114 6.64 -7.51 -3.56
N MET A 115 7.49 -6.48 -3.72
CA MET A 115 8.71 -6.31 -2.93
C MET A 115 8.41 -6.27 -1.42
N LEU A 116 7.38 -5.53 -1.00
CA LEU A 116 6.97 -5.43 0.40
C LEU A 116 6.59 -6.79 1.01
N ALA A 117 6.04 -7.71 0.19
CA ALA A 117 5.70 -9.06 0.62
C ALA A 117 6.89 -10.05 0.64
N THR A 118 8.06 -9.67 0.13
CA THR A 118 9.25 -10.55 0.14
C THR A 118 10.06 -10.45 1.41
N ASP A 119 10.82 -11.51 1.71
CA ASP A 119 11.73 -11.53 2.84
C ASP A 119 12.84 -10.47 2.70
N GLY A 120 13.13 -9.78 3.80
CA GLY A 120 14.04 -8.62 3.82
C GLY A 120 13.68 -7.49 2.83
N MET A 121 12.48 -7.53 2.24
CA MET A 121 12.06 -6.62 1.16
C MET A 121 13.06 -6.58 -0.01
N GLU A 122 13.72 -7.71 -0.27
CA GLU A 122 14.72 -7.86 -1.34
C GLU A 122 14.34 -9.05 -2.25
N VAL A 123 13.71 -8.73 -3.38
CA VAL A 123 13.18 -9.73 -4.33
C VAL A 123 14.26 -10.69 -4.82
N SER A 124 15.48 -10.21 -5.07
CA SER A 124 16.60 -11.03 -5.53
C SER A 124 17.04 -12.10 -4.52
N ARG A 125 16.72 -11.95 -3.23
CA ARG A 125 17.00 -12.94 -2.19
C ARG A 125 15.87 -13.95 -2.00
N GLN A 126 14.72 -13.72 -2.61
CA GLN A 126 13.56 -14.54 -2.39
C GLN A 126 13.67 -15.87 -3.15
N TYR A 127 13.88 -16.96 -2.39
CA TYR A 127 13.87 -18.31 -2.96
C TYR A 127 12.52 -18.62 -3.64
N GLY A 128 12.57 -19.22 -4.83
CA GLY A 128 11.38 -19.59 -5.61
C GLY A 128 10.56 -18.40 -6.11
N PHE A 129 11.13 -17.19 -6.17
CA PHE A 129 10.39 -16.01 -6.61
C PHE A 129 9.83 -16.16 -8.02
N ALA A 130 10.62 -16.69 -8.97
CA ALA A 130 10.18 -16.86 -10.35
C ALA A 130 8.86 -17.67 -10.47
N ASP A 131 8.72 -18.73 -9.68
CA ASP A 131 7.53 -19.59 -9.70
C ASP A 131 6.31 -18.92 -9.04
N ARG A 132 6.53 -18.05 -8.05
CA ARG A 132 5.46 -17.36 -7.30
C ARG A 132 5.11 -15.97 -7.82
N ARG A 133 5.97 -15.40 -8.67
CA ARG A 133 5.88 -14.02 -9.15
C ARG A 133 4.50 -13.70 -9.71
N MET A 134 3.99 -14.54 -10.60
CA MET A 134 2.70 -14.30 -11.27
C MET A 134 1.56 -14.16 -10.25
N GLY A 135 1.45 -15.10 -9.30
CA GLY A 135 0.41 -15.04 -8.26
C GLY A 135 0.59 -13.84 -7.32
N MET A 136 1.83 -13.45 -7.00
CA MET A 136 2.09 -12.25 -6.20
C MET A 136 1.71 -10.96 -6.95
N GLU A 137 2.04 -10.87 -8.23
CA GLU A 137 1.64 -9.73 -9.09
C GLU A 137 0.11 -9.67 -9.23
N GLU A 138 -0.60 -10.80 -9.33
CA GLU A 138 -2.06 -10.86 -9.35
C GLU A 138 -2.67 -10.32 -8.05
N HIS A 139 -2.18 -10.75 -6.88
CA HIS A 139 -2.63 -10.20 -5.60
C HIS A 139 -2.31 -8.70 -5.46
N ALA A 140 -1.13 -8.27 -5.89
CA ALA A 140 -0.78 -6.85 -5.92
C ALA A 140 -1.70 -6.04 -6.84
N GLN A 141 -2.11 -6.58 -7.98
CA GLN A 141 -3.10 -5.95 -8.86
C GLN A 141 -4.47 -5.82 -8.21
N VAL A 142 -4.90 -6.83 -7.44
CA VAL A 142 -6.14 -6.73 -6.63
C VAL A 142 -6.05 -5.56 -5.65
N ILE A 143 -4.95 -5.44 -4.90
CA ILE A 143 -4.75 -4.32 -3.96
C ILE A 143 -4.79 -2.98 -4.71
N LEU A 144 -4.05 -2.88 -5.82
CA LEU A 144 -4.00 -1.67 -6.65
C LEU A 144 -5.37 -1.32 -7.27
N SER A 145 -6.20 -2.31 -7.58
CA SER A 145 -7.54 -2.10 -8.16
C SER A 145 -8.50 -1.38 -7.21
N ARG A 146 -8.22 -1.39 -5.90
CA ARG A 146 -8.98 -0.62 -4.90
C ARG A 146 -8.89 0.88 -5.13
N PHE A 147 -7.73 1.34 -5.61
CA PHE A 147 -7.43 2.74 -5.87
C PHE A 147 -7.64 3.04 -7.35
N PRO A 148 -8.65 3.83 -7.74
CA PRO A 148 -8.99 4.07 -9.14
C PRO A 148 -7.90 4.87 -9.88
N GLU A 149 -8.06 5.00 -11.20
CA GLU A 149 -7.25 5.89 -12.02
C GLU A 149 -7.33 7.34 -11.50
N GLY A 150 -6.20 8.06 -11.54
CA GLY A 150 -6.06 9.39 -10.92
C GLY A 150 -5.66 9.37 -9.44
N SER A 151 -5.57 8.19 -8.79
CA SER A 151 -4.97 8.07 -7.46
C SER A 151 -3.46 8.36 -7.52
N GLN A 152 -2.94 9.01 -6.49
CA GLN A 152 -1.52 9.28 -6.28
C GLN A 152 -0.90 8.19 -5.41
N PHE A 153 0.37 7.89 -5.65
CA PHE A 153 1.08 6.84 -4.96
C PHE A 153 2.44 7.35 -4.50
N PHE A 154 2.75 7.12 -3.24
CA PHE A 154 3.99 7.56 -2.63
C PHE A 154 4.68 6.39 -1.95
N THR A 155 6.00 6.40 -1.92
CA THR A 155 6.81 5.46 -1.14
C THR A 155 7.90 6.19 -0.39
N ASN A 156 8.33 5.66 0.75
CA ASN A 156 9.53 6.13 1.45
C ASN A 156 10.83 5.49 0.91
N THR A 157 10.71 4.64 -0.11
CA THR A 157 11.83 3.94 -0.74
C THR A 157 12.56 4.87 -1.70
N ARG A 158 13.88 5.02 -1.52
CA ARG A 158 14.70 5.78 -2.44
C ARG A 158 14.86 5.00 -3.74
N HIS A 159 14.64 5.69 -4.86
CA HIS A 159 14.81 5.13 -6.20
C HIS A 159 15.41 6.16 -7.16
N ASP A 160 15.99 5.66 -8.24
CA ASP A 160 16.54 6.48 -9.30
C ASP A 160 15.55 6.58 -10.47
N GLY A 161 15.39 7.79 -11.02
CA GLY A 161 14.52 8.04 -12.17
C GLY A 161 13.02 8.01 -11.87
N GLY A 162 12.20 8.39 -12.88
CA GLY A 162 10.74 8.53 -12.74
C GLY A 162 9.95 7.22 -12.87
N HIS A 163 10.60 6.10 -13.16
CA HIS A 163 9.96 4.79 -13.35
C HIS A 163 10.75 3.71 -12.59
N PRO A 164 10.65 3.68 -11.26
CA PRO A 164 11.40 2.74 -10.45
C PRO A 164 10.98 1.30 -10.72
N ASP A 165 11.98 0.40 -10.75
CA ASP A 165 11.77 -1.05 -10.77
C ASP A 165 12.12 -1.64 -9.41
N PHE A 166 11.10 -1.93 -8.61
CA PHE A 166 11.27 -2.45 -7.23
C PHE A 166 11.69 -3.93 -7.18
N TYR A 167 11.97 -4.58 -8.31
CA TYR A 167 12.63 -5.89 -8.34
C TYR A 167 14.14 -5.77 -8.37
N GLU A 168 14.65 -4.60 -8.76
CA GLU A 168 16.05 -4.25 -8.63
C GLU A 168 16.37 -3.83 -7.19
N LYS A 169 17.66 -3.80 -6.86
CA LYS A 169 18.11 -3.44 -5.51
C LYS A 169 17.74 -1.99 -5.18
N VAL A 170 16.98 -1.80 -4.10
CA VAL A 170 16.70 -0.48 -3.53
C VAL A 170 17.96 0.11 -2.88
N THR A 171 18.16 1.42 -3.04
CA THR A 171 19.40 2.10 -2.60
C THR A 171 19.30 2.67 -1.18
N GLY A 172 18.09 2.68 -0.61
CA GLY A 172 17.82 3.14 0.75
C GLY A 172 16.34 3.44 0.97
N CYS A 173 16.01 3.88 2.18
CA CYS A 173 14.70 4.44 2.51
C CYS A 173 14.87 5.63 3.45
N TRP A 174 13.79 6.40 3.62
CA TRP A 174 13.63 7.30 4.75
C TRP A 174 12.69 6.66 5.76
N PRO A 175 13.19 6.18 6.92
CA PRO A 175 12.33 5.45 7.82
C PRO A 175 11.15 6.28 8.36
N MET A 176 9.94 5.76 8.17
CA MET A 176 8.68 6.42 8.59
C MET A 176 8.14 5.86 9.91
N SER A 177 8.78 4.81 10.41
CA SER A 177 8.55 4.19 11.71
C SER A 177 9.77 4.33 12.61
N GLN A 178 9.63 3.88 13.85
CA GLN A 178 10.74 3.78 14.79
C GLN A 178 11.77 2.70 14.44
N TYR A 179 11.41 1.73 13.58
CA TYR A 179 12.32 0.69 13.11
C TYR A 179 13.44 1.28 12.24
N ALA A 180 14.59 0.59 12.21
CA ALA A 180 15.75 1.04 11.44
C ALA A 180 15.48 1.02 9.93
N TRP A 181 14.67 0.05 9.49
CA TRP A 181 14.26 -0.11 8.09
C TRP A 181 12.78 -0.40 8.02
N ASP A 182 12.09 0.39 7.19
CA ASP A 182 10.73 0.13 6.78
C ASP A 182 10.52 0.60 5.35
N PHE A 183 9.61 -0.07 4.67
CA PHE A 183 9.26 0.27 3.31
C PHE A 183 7.75 0.24 3.19
N GLY A 184 7.20 1.15 2.42
CA GLY A 184 5.78 1.12 2.20
C GLY A 184 5.28 1.92 1.03
N LEU A 185 4.00 1.73 0.80
CA LEU A 185 3.18 2.44 -0.15
C LEU A 185 2.12 3.22 0.63
N LEU A 186 2.07 4.52 0.36
CA LEU A 186 0.92 5.37 0.64
C LEU A 186 0.15 5.56 -0.67
N ALA A 187 -1.12 5.16 -0.69
CA ALA A 187 -2.03 5.38 -1.80
C ALA A 187 -3.05 6.45 -1.41
N VAL A 188 -3.22 7.48 -2.23
CA VAL A 188 -4.17 8.57 -2.00
C VAL A 188 -5.11 8.64 -3.20
N SER A 189 -6.37 8.32 -2.97
CA SER A 189 -7.44 8.51 -3.97
C SER A 189 -8.33 9.68 -3.56
N ARG A 190 -9.40 9.93 -4.33
CA ARG A 190 -10.38 10.97 -3.96
C ARG A 190 -11.08 10.67 -2.63
N GLU A 191 -11.36 9.40 -2.36
CA GLU A 191 -12.25 8.96 -1.26
C GLU A 191 -11.53 8.16 -0.16
N GLU A 192 -10.34 7.63 -0.43
CA GLU A 192 -9.63 6.72 0.47
C GLU A 192 -8.13 7.03 0.51
N VAL A 193 -7.54 6.85 1.70
CA VAL A 193 -6.09 6.78 1.93
C VAL A 193 -5.71 5.37 2.36
N GLY A 194 -4.71 4.77 1.72
CA GLY A 194 -4.24 3.42 2.03
C GLY A 194 -2.78 3.40 2.44
N LEU A 195 -2.47 2.68 3.50
CA LEU A 195 -1.11 2.39 3.95
C LEU A 195 -0.85 0.90 3.80
N ILE A 196 0.19 0.55 3.04
CA ILE A 196 0.70 -0.81 2.90
C ILE A 196 2.18 -0.76 3.23
N TRP A 197 2.53 -1.18 4.44
CA TRP A 197 3.85 -1.01 5.03
C TRP A 197 4.41 -2.36 5.49
N SER A 198 5.70 -2.56 5.33
CA SER A 198 6.43 -3.70 5.86
C SER A 198 7.65 -3.20 6.61
N PHE A 199 7.90 -3.80 7.77
CA PHE A 199 8.97 -3.39 8.67
C PHE A 199 10.04 -4.48 8.74
N ASP A 200 11.29 -4.05 8.92
CA ASP A 200 12.35 -4.92 9.39
C ASP A 200 12.45 -4.80 10.91
N ALA A 201 11.80 -5.73 11.60
CA ALA A 201 11.79 -5.82 13.06
C ALA A 201 12.86 -6.80 13.60
N SER A 202 13.89 -7.11 12.80
CA SER A 202 14.97 -8.04 13.16
C SER A 202 16.15 -7.41 13.90
#